data_AF-A0A8E1W9T6-F1
#
_entry.id   AF-A0A8E1W9T6-F1
#
_cell.length_a   1.000
_cell.length_b   1.000
_cell.length_c   1.000
_cell.angle_alpha   90.00
_cell.angle_beta   90.00
_cell.angle_gamma   90.00
#
_symmetry.space_group_name_H-M   'P 1'
#
loop_
_entity.id
_entity.type
_entity.pdbx_description
1 polymer ?
#
loop_
_entity_poly.entity_id
_entity_poly.type
_entity_poly.pdbx_seq_one_letter_code
_entity_poly.pdbx_strand_id
1 'polypeptide(L)'
;PAMSPPIYLVGRGPDLTGGFTRRLGITATQHATDDPDEGWAWVREELDHGYPVLCWADIAHLPYLRVRLSMSRHDIVITGYDDHTRTATVVDNDRADPQPVPYDALARARSSTGFPVPTRHTTYRLRYPTQLPPLADTAADACHAAARALRNAQSLLPAGQLDGVADLVHGAGLDGISVFVDDLRRWPDVFTPTQLDTVLTALAAFIDKAGTGGSLFRRLQADYLHYLNQRAGLPIAGQAADLYAQLTQLWHGLARIATADISTTTRVTALADTAEHLPELEQQGADLLDLLARELSS
;
A
#
# COMPACT_ATOMS: atom_id res chain seq x y z
N PRO A 1 -2.66 2.01 21.50
CA PRO A 1 -1.17 1.96 21.62
C PRO A 1 -0.56 3.16 20.89
N ALA A 2 0.36 3.89 21.51
CA ALA A 2 1.09 4.96 20.83
C ALA A 2 1.93 4.35 19.69
N MET A 3 1.64 4.72 18.44
CA MET A 3 2.40 4.26 17.28
C MET A 3 3.83 4.80 17.38
N SER A 4 4.82 3.98 17.04
CA SER A 4 6.22 4.39 16.94
C SER A 4 6.74 3.98 15.56
N PRO A 5 7.05 4.93 14.67
CA PRO A 5 6.97 6.39 14.82
C PRO A 5 5.52 6.90 14.96
N PRO A 6 5.29 8.10 15.52
CA PRO A 6 3.95 8.64 15.80
C PRO A 6 3.23 9.19 14.54
N ILE A 7 3.62 8.71 13.36
CA ILE A 7 3.00 9.06 12.07
C ILE A 7 2.75 7.79 11.27
N TYR A 8 1.74 7.82 10.41
CA TYR A 8 1.47 6.77 9.44
C TYR A 8 0.94 7.40 8.15
N LEU A 9 1.58 7.09 7.02
CA LEU A 9 1.20 7.58 5.70
C LEU A 9 1.20 6.41 4.72
N VAL A 10 0.19 6.36 3.85
CA VAL A 10 0.03 5.27 2.87
C VAL A 10 -0.76 5.77 1.66
N GLY A 11 -0.39 5.26 0.48
CA GLY A 11 -0.89 5.74 -0.81
C GLY A 11 -2.06 4.95 -1.40
N ARG A 12 -2.64 4.00 -0.66
CA ARG A 12 -3.69 3.09 -1.16
C ARG A 12 -4.91 3.05 -0.27
N GLY A 13 -6.06 2.74 -0.88
CA GLY A 13 -7.29 2.41 -0.18
C GLY A 13 -7.27 1.00 0.45
N PRO A 14 -8.32 0.64 1.20
CA PRO A 14 -8.33 -0.59 1.98
C PRO A 14 -8.38 -1.85 1.11
N ASP A 15 -9.07 -1.86 -0.02
CA ASP A 15 -9.32 -3.10 -0.78
C ASP A 15 -8.61 -3.14 -2.14
N LEU A 16 -7.27 -3.25 -2.11
CA LEU A 16 -6.48 -3.44 -3.33
C LEU A 16 -6.67 -4.85 -3.90
N THR A 17 -6.60 -5.88 -3.05
CA THR A 17 -6.65 -7.29 -3.46
C THR A 17 -8.00 -7.65 -4.09
N GLY A 18 -9.13 -7.32 -3.45
CA GLY A 18 -10.46 -7.58 -4.00
C GLY A 18 -10.73 -6.79 -5.28
N GLY A 19 -10.29 -5.53 -5.33
CA GLY A 19 -10.36 -4.71 -6.52
C GLY A 19 -9.55 -5.25 -7.69
N PHE A 20 -8.36 -5.78 -7.43
CA PHE A 20 -7.48 -6.40 -8.43
C PHE A 20 -8.06 -7.70 -8.97
N THR A 21 -8.48 -8.61 -8.08
CA THR A 21 -8.97 -9.93 -8.49
C THR A 21 -10.28 -9.84 -9.26
N ARG A 22 -11.24 -9.02 -8.81
CA ARG A 22 -12.49 -8.78 -9.51
C ARG A 22 -12.27 -8.29 -10.95
N ARG A 23 -11.39 -7.29 -11.13
CA ARG A 23 -11.13 -6.66 -12.43
C ARG A 23 -10.42 -7.54 -13.44
N LEU A 24 -9.63 -8.50 -12.95
CA LEU A 24 -8.92 -9.47 -13.78
C LEU A 24 -9.66 -10.79 -13.94
N GLY A 25 -10.89 -10.91 -13.42
CA GLY A 25 -11.67 -12.15 -13.47
C GLY A 25 -11.07 -13.28 -12.63
N ILE A 26 -10.21 -12.95 -11.66
CA ILE A 26 -9.64 -13.92 -10.72
C ILE A 26 -10.69 -14.22 -9.66
N THR A 27 -11.09 -15.49 -9.54
CA THR A 27 -11.94 -15.91 -8.42
C THR A 27 -11.08 -15.93 -7.17
N ALA A 28 -11.45 -15.11 -6.18
CA ALA A 28 -10.74 -15.00 -4.92
C ALA A 28 -11.66 -15.35 -3.76
N THR A 29 -11.30 -16.38 -3.00
CA THR A 29 -11.99 -16.74 -1.76
C THR A 29 -11.10 -16.43 -0.57
N GLN A 30 -11.54 -15.54 0.30
CA GLN A 30 -10.85 -15.21 1.54
C GLN A 30 -11.38 -16.09 2.68
N HIS A 31 -10.48 -16.75 3.38
CA HIS A 31 -10.75 -17.47 4.62
C HIS A 31 -9.94 -16.85 5.76
N ALA A 32 -10.48 -16.88 6.97
CA ALA A 32 -9.81 -16.43 8.18
C ALA A 32 -10.24 -17.31 9.35
N THR A 33 -9.28 -17.70 10.18
CA THR A 33 -9.47 -18.54 11.37
C THR A 33 -8.48 -18.15 12.46
N ASP A 34 -8.88 -18.32 13.72
CA ASP A 34 -7.96 -18.16 14.84
C ASP A 34 -7.28 -19.50 15.21
N ASP A 35 -7.64 -20.61 14.53
CA ASP A 35 -7.01 -21.92 14.68
C ASP A 35 -5.77 -22.04 13.77
N PRO A 36 -4.56 -22.19 14.35
CA PRO A 36 -3.33 -22.27 13.57
C PRO A 36 -3.22 -23.54 12.73
N ASP A 37 -3.77 -24.66 13.18
CA ASP A 37 -3.71 -25.94 12.47
C ASP A 37 -4.65 -25.92 11.26
N GLU A 38 -5.86 -25.36 11.43
CA GLU A 38 -6.80 -25.14 10.33
C GLU A 38 -6.22 -24.17 9.29
N GLY A 39 -5.68 -23.04 9.74
CA GLY A 39 -5.08 -22.03 8.87
C GLY A 39 -3.85 -22.55 8.10
N TRP A 40 -3.11 -23.49 8.67
CA TRP A 40 -2.00 -24.18 7.99
C TRP A 40 -2.51 -25.26 7.03
N ALA A 41 -3.53 -26.04 7.41
CA ALA A 41 -4.13 -27.06 6.56
C ALA A 41 -4.66 -26.47 5.25
N TRP A 42 -5.33 -25.30 5.28
CA TRP A 42 -5.78 -24.63 4.08
C TRP A 42 -4.66 -24.24 3.12
N VAL A 43 -3.50 -23.84 3.66
CA VAL A 43 -2.32 -23.49 2.83
C VAL A 43 -1.74 -24.75 2.20
N ARG A 44 -1.55 -25.82 2.98
CA ARG A 44 -1.03 -27.09 2.46
C ARG A 44 -1.92 -27.67 1.37
N GLU A 45 -3.24 -27.66 1.58
CA GLU A 45 -4.20 -28.15 0.59
C GLU A 45 -4.01 -27.45 -0.75
N GLU A 46 -3.91 -26.12 -0.79
CA GLU A 46 -3.70 -25.38 -2.03
C GLU A 46 -2.33 -25.70 -2.69
N LEU A 47 -1.27 -25.76 -1.88
CA LEU A 47 0.09 -26.06 -2.36
C LEU A 47 0.20 -27.49 -2.93
N ASP A 48 -0.44 -28.47 -2.29
CA ASP A 48 -0.48 -29.87 -2.76
C ASP A 48 -1.22 -29.99 -4.10
N HIS A 49 -2.15 -29.08 -4.40
CA HIS A 49 -2.81 -28.94 -5.71
C HIS A 49 -2.03 -28.05 -6.70
N GLY A 50 -0.87 -27.53 -6.32
CA GLY A 50 0.00 -26.71 -7.17
C GLY A 50 -0.40 -25.23 -7.24
N TYR A 51 -1.23 -24.74 -6.31
CA TYR A 51 -1.62 -23.33 -6.25
C TYR A 51 -0.81 -22.57 -5.20
N PRO A 52 -0.09 -21.48 -5.59
CA PRO A 52 0.54 -20.60 -4.61
C PRO A 52 -0.54 -19.84 -3.81
N VAL A 53 -0.23 -19.54 -2.56
CA VAL A 53 -1.23 -19.06 -1.60
C VAL A 53 -0.87 -17.68 -1.08
N LEU A 54 -1.76 -16.72 -1.31
CA LEU A 54 -1.64 -15.37 -0.75
C LEU A 54 -2.15 -15.38 0.70
N CYS A 55 -1.35 -14.89 1.64
CA CYS A 55 -1.69 -14.84 3.06
C CYS A 55 -1.38 -13.47 3.66
N TRP A 56 -2.13 -13.11 4.71
CA TRP A 56 -1.72 -12.02 5.60
C TRP A 56 -0.69 -12.51 6.60
N ALA A 57 0.30 -11.68 6.87
CA ALA A 57 1.31 -11.86 7.89
C ALA A 57 1.64 -10.52 8.56
N ASP A 58 2.22 -10.59 9.76
CA ASP A 58 2.86 -9.47 10.41
C ASP A 58 4.36 -9.44 10.13
N ILE A 59 4.82 -8.33 9.54
CA ILE A 59 6.24 -8.11 9.21
C ILE A 59 7.17 -8.23 10.41
N ALA A 60 6.70 -7.96 11.64
CA ALA A 60 7.51 -8.07 12.85
C ALA A 60 7.92 -9.52 13.18
N HIS A 61 7.21 -10.52 12.64
CA HIS A 61 7.47 -11.93 12.88
C HIS A 61 8.14 -12.62 11.69
N LEU A 62 8.33 -11.92 10.57
CA LEU A 62 9.01 -12.44 9.38
C LEU A 62 10.53 -12.32 9.56
N PRO A 63 11.29 -13.44 9.64
CA PRO A 63 12.69 -13.43 10.06
C PRO A 63 13.63 -12.70 9.09
N TYR A 64 13.21 -12.54 7.83
CA TYR A 64 14.00 -11.90 6.80
C TYR A 64 13.87 -10.37 6.77
N LEU A 65 12.82 -9.74 7.33
CA LEU A 65 12.59 -8.29 7.20
C LEU A 65 13.35 -7.43 8.22
N ARG A 66 13.72 -7.97 9.39
CA ARG A 66 14.46 -7.24 10.46
C ARG A 66 13.88 -5.85 10.79
N VAL A 67 12.55 -5.76 10.85
CA VAL A 67 11.82 -4.52 11.17
C VAL A 67 11.37 -4.48 12.63
N ARG A 68 11.22 -3.27 13.19
CA ARG A 68 10.66 -3.05 14.53
C ARG A 68 9.18 -2.70 14.53
N LEU A 69 8.65 -2.28 13.38
CA LEU A 69 7.23 -1.96 13.21
C LEU A 69 6.43 -3.26 13.08
N SER A 70 5.32 -3.37 13.82
CA SER A 70 4.29 -4.36 13.55
C SER A 70 3.34 -3.81 12.50
N MET A 71 3.13 -4.59 11.44
CA MET A 71 2.17 -4.32 10.38
C MET A 71 1.55 -5.65 9.98
N SER A 72 0.40 -5.97 10.59
CA SER A 72 -0.31 -7.23 10.52
C SER A 72 -1.09 -7.44 9.21
N ARG A 73 -1.03 -6.48 8.28
CA ARG A 73 -1.71 -6.54 6.98
C ARG A 73 -0.70 -6.52 5.84
N HIS A 74 0.35 -7.32 5.98
CA HIS A 74 1.35 -7.55 4.95
C HIS A 74 1.01 -8.79 4.14
N ASP A 75 1.02 -8.65 2.83
CA ASP A 75 0.65 -9.71 1.90
C ASP A 75 1.92 -10.50 1.52
N ILE A 76 1.92 -11.80 1.85
CA ILE A 76 2.99 -12.74 1.45
C ILE A 76 2.43 -13.85 0.58
N VAL A 77 3.24 -14.43 -0.30
CA VAL A 77 2.85 -15.60 -1.10
C VAL A 77 3.64 -16.82 -0.67
N ILE A 78 2.95 -17.86 -0.22
CA ILE A 78 3.56 -19.15 0.11
C ILE A 78 3.53 -20.02 -1.15
N THR A 79 4.66 -20.61 -1.51
CA THR A 79 4.84 -21.36 -2.77
C THR A 79 5.28 -22.81 -2.58
N GLY A 80 5.60 -23.20 -1.36
CA GLY A 80 6.00 -24.56 -1.03
C GLY A 80 6.23 -24.72 0.47
N TYR A 81 6.44 -25.96 0.89
CA TYR A 81 6.79 -26.31 2.26
C TYR A 81 7.63 -27.59 2.29
N ASP A 82 8.37 -27.78 3.36
CA ASP A 82 9.20 -28.95 3.61
C ASP A 82 9.05 -29.37 5.08
N ASP A 83 8.41 -30.52 5.30
CA ASP A 83 8.18 -31.07 6.64
C ASP A 83 9.46 -31.62 7.29
N HIS A 84 10.49 -31.97 6.51
CA HIS A 84 11.78 -32.39 7.05
C HIS A 84 12.52 -31.21 7.69
N THR A 85 12.59 -30.07 6.99
CA THR A 85 13.22 -28.84 7.51
C THR A 85 12.26 -27.99 8.35
N ARG A 86 10.96 -28.29 8.34
CA ARG A 86 9.88 -27.52 8.98
C ARG A 86 9.85 -26.06 8.52
N THR A 87 9.99 -25.85 7.22
CA THR A 87 10.01 -24.53 6.60
C THR A 87 8.98 -24.39 5.50
N ALA A 88 8.45 -23.18 5.34
CA ALA A 88 7.65 -22.77 4.18
C ALA A 88 8.49 -21.87 3.27
N THR A 89 8.30 -21.96 1.96
CA THR A 89 8.93 -21.08 0.98
C THR A 89 8.03 -19.88 0.72
N VAL A 90 8.48 -18.69 1.12
CA VAL A 90 7.72 -17.44 1.06
C VAL A 90 8.31 -16.48 0.03
N VAL A 91 7.48 -15.99 -0.88
CA VAL A 91 7.79 -14.89 -1.80
C VAL A 91 7.17 -13.61 -1.25
N ASP A 92 7.97 -12.55 -1.22
CA ASP A 92 7.63 -11.26 -0.61
C ASP A 92 8.20 -10.15 -1.50
N ASN A 93 7.45 -9.06 -1.69
CA ASN A 93 7.87 -7.92 -2.52
C ASN A 93 9.18 -7.26 -2.04
N ASP A 94 9.56 -7.43 -0.78
CA ASP A 94 10.77 -6.86 -0.20
C ASP A 94 12.03 -7.70 -0.49
N ARG A 95 11.90 -8.90 -1.07
CA ARG A 95 13.02 -9.80 -1.35
C ARG A 95 12.96 -10.32 -2.79
N ALA A 96 14.10 -10.29 -3.48
CA ALA A 96 14.20 -10.82 -4.84
C ALA A 96 14.07 -12.34 -4.87
N ASP A 97 14.63 -13.02 -3.87
CA ASP A 97 14.65 -14.48 -3.78
C ASP A 97 13.57 -15.01 -2.83
N PRO A 98 13.00 -16.21 -3.08
CA PRO A 98 12.15 -16.90 -2.12
C PRO A 98 12.87 -17.13 -0.79
N GLN A 99 12.16 -16.89 0.31
CA GLN A 99 12.69 -16.96 1.67
C GLN A 99 12.20 -18.23 2.38
N PRO A 100 13.09 -19.05 2.97
CA PRO A 100 12.67 -20.12 3.86
C PRO A 100 12.23 -19.52 5.20
N VAL A 101 11.01 -19.82 5.62
CA VAL A 101 10.43 -19.35 6.89
C VAL A 101 10.08 -20.54 7.76
N PRO A 102 10.66 -20.67 8.97
CA PRO A 102 10.27 -21.71 9.92
C PRO A 102 8.76 -21.67 10.24
N TYR A 103 8.13 -22.84 10.37
CA TYR A 103 6.68 -22.93 10.62
C TYR A 103 6.22 -22.16 11.87
N ASP A 104 7.03 -22.13 12.94
CA ASP A 104 6.70 -21.41 14.16
C ASP A 104 6.73 -19.88 13.96
N ALA A 105 7.67 -19.37 13.17
CA ALA A 105 7.74 -17.97 12.80
C ALA A 105 6.57 -17.59 11.89
N LEU A 106 6.25 -18.43 10.91
CA LEU A 106 5.10 -18.22 10.03
C LEU A 106 3.78 -18.24 10.81
N ALA A 107 3.62 -19.18 11.76
CA ALA A 107 2.43 -19.25 12.60
C ALA A 107 2.25 -17.98 13.44
N ARG A 108 3.32 -17.48 14.09
CA ARG A 108 3.30 -16.20 14.81
C ARG A 108 2.95 -15.03 13.90
N ALA A 109 3.55 -14.97 12.72
CA ALA A 109 3.27 -13.90 11.75
C ALA A 109 1.81 -13.92 11.33
N ARG A 110 1.21 -15.10 11.15
CA ARG A 110 -0.17 -15.29 10.70
C ARG A 110 -1.21 -15.29 11.81
N SER A 111 -0.82 -15.23 13.09
CA SER A 111 -1.72 -15.11 14.25
C SER A 111 -1.61 -13.78 14.99
N SER A 112 -0.78 -12.85 14.50
CA SER A 112 -0.59 -11.53 15.10
C SER A 112 -1.90 -10.76 15.25
N THR A 113 -2.07 -10.14 16.42
CA THR A 113 -3.11 -9.16 16.77
C THR A 113 -2.62 -7.71 16.62
N GLY A 114 -1.51 -7.51 15.90
CA GLY A 114 -0.88 -6.22 15.65
C GLY A 114 -1.74 -5.24 14.84
N PHE A 115 -1.18 -4.05 14.62
CA PHE A 115 -1.81 -2.99 13.83
C PHE A 115 -1.74 -3.31 12.32
N PRO A 116 -2.77 -3.02 11.50
CA PRO A 116 -4.01 -2.31 11.86
C PRO A 116 -5.12 -3.21 12.40
N VAL A 117 -5.12 -4.50 12.04
CA VAL A 117 -6.16 -5.48 12.43
C VAL A 117 -5.55 -6.87 12.60
N PRO A 118 -6.13 -7.77 13.41
CA PRO A 118 -5.62 -9.13 13.54
C PRO A 118 -5.54 -9.89 12.21
N THR A 119 -4.46 -10.64 12.02
CA THR A 119 -4.20 -11.46 10.82
C THR A 119 -5.16 -12.63 10.67
N ARG A 120 -5.50 -13.32 11.77
CA ARG A 120 -6.45 -14.45 11.83
C ARG A 120 -6.21 -15.51 10.75
N HIS A 121 -4.94 -15.90 10.57
CA HIS A 121 -4.47 -16.82 9.54
C HIS A 121 -5.05 -16.57 8.14
N THR A 122 -5.35 -15.30 7.82
CA THR A 122 -6.09 -14.94 6.62
C THR A 122 -5.39 -15.46 5.38
N THR A 123 -6.16 -16.16 4.55
CA THR A 123 -5.69 -16.91 3.38
C THR A 123 -6.60 -16.62 2.21
N TYR A 124 -6.01 -16.31 1.06
CA TYR A 124 -6.72 -16.09 -0.20
C TYR A 124 -6.43 -17.26 -1.14
N ARG A 125 -7.49 -17.98 -1.50
CA ARG A 125 -7.47 -18.98 -2.56
C ARG A 125 -7.77 -18.25 -3.87
N LEU A 126 -6.78 -18.20 -4.76
CA LEU A 126 -6.88 -17.50 -6.03
C LEU A 126 -7.01 -18.51 -7.18
N ARG A 127 -7.98 -18.30 -8.07
CA ARG A 127 -8.14 -19.05 -9.32
C ARG A 127 -8.13 -18.07 -10.48
N TYR A 128 -7.07 -18.15 -11.28
CA TYR A 128 -6.86 -17.27 -12.42
C TYR A 128 -7.69 -17.74 -13.61
N PRO A 129 -8.31 -16.82 -14.37
CA PRO A 129 -9.03 -17.21 -15.56
C PRO A 129 -8.05 -17.59 -16.68
N THR A 130 -8.52 -18.42 -17.62
CA THR A 130 -7.75 -18.76 -18.82
C THR A 130 -7.73 -17.62 -19.85
N GLN A 131 -8.66 -16.67 -19.73
CA GLN A 131 -8.76 -15.48 -20.57
C GLN A 131 -9.01 -14.26 -19.69
N LEU A 132 -8.25 -13.19 -19.92
CA LEU A 132 -8.44 -11.93 -19.21
C LEU A 132 -9.65 -11.16 -19.76
N PRO A 133 -10.33 -10.37 -18.93
CA PRO A 133 -11.36 -9.45 -19.41
C PRO A 133 -10.80 -8.41 -20.39
N PRO A 134 -11.65 -7.77 -21.22
CA PRO A 134 -11.23 -6.73 -22.16
C PRO A 134 -10.49 -5.59 -21.45
N LEU A 135 -9.36 -5.17 -22.01
CA LEU A 135 -8.51 -4.13 -21.43
C LEU A 135 -9.28 -2.81 -21.22
N ALA A 136 -10.10 -2.40 -22.20
CA ALA A 136 -10.84 -1.15 -22.14
C ALA A 136 -11.80 -1.10 -20.94
N ASP A 137 -12.64 -2.13 -20.79
CA ASP A 137 -13.61 -2.24 -19.68
C ASP A 137 -12.90 -2.28 -18.32
N THR A 138 -11.87 -3.12 -18.20
CA THR A 138 -11.08 -3.23 -16.96
C THR A 138 -10.37 -1.92 -16.62
N ALA A 139 -9.82 -1.23 -17.62
CA ALA A 139 -9.12 0.03 -17.44
C ALA A 139 -10.08 1.17 -17.08
N ALA A 140 -11.26 1.22 -17.71
CA ALA A 140 -12.31 2.17 -17.37
C ALA A 140 -12.74 2.04 -15.91
N ASP A 141 -13.06 0.81 -15.45
CA ASP A 141 -13.44 0.56 -14.06
C ASP A 141 -12.29 0.84 -13.08
N ALA A 142 -11.04 0.58 -13.46
CA ALA A 142 -9.87 0.91 -12.64
C ALA A 142 -9.69 2.43 -12.48
N CYS A 143 -9.71 3.17 -13.59
CA CYS A 143 -9.56 4.63 -13.60
C CYS A 143 -10.70 5.32 -12.83
N HIS A 144 -11.95 4.92 -13.08
CA HIS A 144 -13.09 5.48 -12.36
C HIS A 144 -13.02 5.18 -10.86
N ALA A 145 -12.67 3.95 -10.47
CA ALA A 145 -12.57 3.61 -9.06
C ALA A 145 -11.41 4.32 -8.35
N ALA A 146 -10.27 4.53 -9.02
CA ALA A 146 -9.16 5.30 -8.47
C ALA A 146 -9.56 6.76 -8.24
N ALA A 147 -10.17 7.41 -9.23
CA ALA A 147 -10.71 8.77 -9.10
C ALA A 147 -11.74 8.86 -7.96
N ARG A 148 -12.67 7.90 -7.88
CA ARG A 148 -13.68 7.83 -6.83
C ARG A 148 -13.06 7.62 -5.45
N ALA A 149 -12.03 6.78 -5.33
CA ALA A 149 -11.33 6.52 -4.07
C ALA A 149 -10.53 7.73 -3.57
N LEU A 150 -10.00 8.56 -4.47
CA LEU A 150 -9.35 9.82 -4.11
C LEU A 150 -10.38 10.85 -3.59
N ARG A 151 -11.56 10.94 -4.19
CA ARG A 151 -12.61 11.91 -3.80
C ARG A 151 -13.45 11.48 -2.60
N ASN A 152 -13.72 10.18 -2.49
CA ASN A 152 -14.60 9.58 -1.48
C ASN A 152 -13.83 8.50 -0.72
N ALA A 153 -12.71 8.89 -0.13
CA ALA A 153 -11.81 7.96 0.51
C ALA A 153 -12.47 7.30 1.72
N GLN A 154 -12.27 5.99 1.83
CA GLN A 154 -12.65 5.21 3.00
C GLN A 154 -11.46 5.09 3.93
N SER A 155 -11.72 5.17 5.24
CA SER A 155 -10.70 4.91 6.26
C SER A 155 -10.11 3.51 6.10
N LEU A 156 -8.78 3.41 6.24
CA LEU A 156 -8.07 2.13 6.32
C LEU A 156 -8.28 1.42 7.66
N LEU A 157 -8.69 2.18 8.66
CA LEU A 157 -8.95 1.68 10.00
C LEU A 157 -10.46 1.50 10.20
N PRO A 158 -10.89 0.41 10.85
CA PRO A 158 -12.24 0.25 11.37
C PRO A 158 -12.80 1.54 11.99
N ALA A 159 -14.11 1.76 11.78
CA ALA A 159 -14.82 2.87 12.40
C ALA A 159 -14.63 2.83 13.93
N GLY A 160 -14.37 4.00 14.52
CA GLY A 160 -14.16 4.13 15.95
C GLY A 160 -12.76 3.80 16.47
N GLN A 161 -11.87 3.25 15.64
CA GLN A 161 -10.52 2.87 16.10
C GLN A 161 -9.62 4.07 16.40
N LEU A 162 -9.95 5.25 15.85
CA LEU A 162 -9.27 6.52 16.12
C LEU A 162 -10.06 7.40 17.10
N ASP A 163 -11.26 7.01 17.50
CA ASP A 163 -12.11 7.81 18.37
C ASP A 163 -11.45 7.96 19.75
N GLY A 164 -11.41 9.19 20.25
CA GLY A 164 -10.84 9.49 21.58
C GLY A 164 -9.31 9.58 21.61
N VAL A 165 -8.60 9.48 20.48
CA VAL A 165 -7.19 9.88 20.40
C VAL A 165 -7.13 11.41 20.32
N ALA A 166 -6.97 12.05 21.48
CA ALA A 166 -6.81 13.49 21.57
C ALA A 166 -5.65 13.97 20.67
N ASP A 167 -5.88 15.09 19.97
CA ASP A 167 -4.91 15.75 19.10
C ASP A 167 -4.43 14.93 17.88
N LEU A 168 -5.09 13.82 17.54
CA LEU A 168 -4.80 13.09 16.32
C LEU A 168 -5.23 13.89 15.08
N VAL A 169 -4.28 14.17 14.21
CA VAL A 169 -4.54 14.68 12.87
C VAL A 169 -4.64 13.51 11.90
N HIS A 170 -5.76 13.41 11.19
CA HIS A 170 -5.96 12.35 10.21
C HIS A 170 -6.81 12.84 9.02
N GLY A 171 -6.61 12.22 7.87
CA GLY A 171 -7.36 12.48 6.66
C GLY A 171 -7.13 11.38 5.63
N ALA A 172 -7.96 11.35 4.59
CA ALA A 172 -7.83 10.39 3.49
C ALA A 172 -8.25 11.04 2.16
N GLY A 173 -7.79 10.47 1.05
CA GLY A 173 -8.10 11.01 -0.27
C GLY A 173 -7.51 12.40 -0.50
N LEU A 174 -8.18 13.20 -1.32
CA LEU A 174 -7.76 14.57 -1.66
C LEU A 174 -7.78 15.48 -0.43
N ASP A 175 -8.79 15.39 0.43
CA ASP A 175 -8.85 16.13 1.69
C ASP A 175 -7.68 15.74 2.61
N GLY A 176 -7.33 14.45 2.65
CA GLY A 176 -6.19 13.95 3.42
C GLY A 176 -4.85 14.48 2.94
N ILE A 177 -4.69 14.72 1.65
CA ILE A 177 -3.49 15.35 1.09
C ILE A 177 -3.38 16.79 1.59
N SER A 178 -4.47 17.56 1.57
CA SER A 178 -4.50 18.92 2.13
C SER A 178 -4.20 18.93 3.62
N VAL A 179 -4.82 18.03 4.40
CA VAL A 179 -4.54 17.86 5.83
C VAL A 179 -3.07 17.53 6.09
N PHE A 180 -2.47 16.65 5.29
CA PHE A 180 -1.06 16.31 5.40
C PHE A 180 -0.15 17.53 5.16
N VAL A 181 -0.43 18.32 4.12
CA VAL A 181 0.34 19.54 3.81
C VAL A 181 0.25 20.56 4.94
N ASP A 182 -0.93 20.75 5.52
CA ASP A 182 -1.13 21.68 6.63
C ASP A 182 -0.47 21.19 7.93
N ASP A 183 -0.54 19.90 8.20
CA ASP A 183 0.05 19.28 9.40
C ASP A 183 1.58 19.30 9.38
N LEU A 184 2.20 19.09 8.21
CA LEU A 184 3.67 19.15 8.02
C LEU A 184 4.27 20.45 8.60
N ARG A 185 3.57 21.58 8.43
CA ARG A 185 4.03 22.89 8.91
C ARG A 185 4.05 22.99 10.43
N ARG A 186 3.26 22.17 11.12
CA ARG A 186 3.10 22.16 12.59
C ARG A 186 4.06 21.20 13.28
N TRP A 187 4.66 20.26 12.54
CA TRP A 187 5.57 19.25 13.11
C TRP A 187 6.71 19.80 13.96
N PRO A 188 7.33 20.98 13.66
CA PRO A 188 8.35 21.57 14.52
C PRO A 188 7.85 22.00 15.90
N ASP A 189 6.55 22.33 16.02
CA ASP A 189 5.92 22.73 17.28
C ASP A 189 5.42 21.53 18.09
N VAL A 190 5.21 20.38 17.42
CA VAL A 190 4.66 19.15 18.01
C VAL A 190 5.76 18.19 18.46
N PHE A 191 6.86 18.08 17.71
CA PHE A 191 7.91 17.11 17.97
C PHE A 191 9.18 17.75 18.54
N THR A 192 9.81 17.08 19.51
CA THR A 192 11.19 17.41 19.89
C THR A 192 12.15 17.22 18.70
N PRO A 193 13.32 17.87 18.67
CA PRO A 193 14.26 17.75 17.54
C PRO A 193 14.60 16.30 17.16
N THR A 194 14.81 15.42 18.15
CA THR A 194 15.10 13.99 17.94
C THR A 194 13.89 13.24 17.38
N GLN A 195 12.68 13.54 17.88
CA GLN A 195 11.45 12.92 17.36
C GLN A 195 11.18 13.39 15.93
N LEU A 196 11.40 14.67 15.64
CA LEU A 196 11.22 15.24 14.30
C LEU A 196 12.11 14.53 13.29
N ASP A 197 13.39 14.34 13.59
CA ASP A 197 14.30 13.59 12.71
C ASP A 197 13.84 12.13 12.46
N THR A 198 13.35 11.47 13.52
CA THR A 198 12.79 10.11 13.43
C THR A 198 11.54 10.08 12.55
N VAL A 199 10.63 11.04 12.71
CA VAL A 199 9.39 11.18 11.94
C VAL A 199 9.68 11.50 10.47
N LEU A 200 10.64 12.38 10.18
CA LEU A 200 11.07 12.67 8.81
C LEU A 200 11.68 11.44 8.12
N THR A 201 12.51 10.69 8.83
CA THR A 201 13.08 9.43 8.31
C THR A 201 11.97 8.41 8.02
N ALA A 202 10.98 8.32 8.91
CA ALA A 202 9.81 7.47 8.70
C ALA A 202 8.96 7.92 7.51
N LEU A 203 8.75 9.22 7.32
CA LEU A 203 8.03 9.78 6.17
C LEU A 203 8.67 9.32 4.85
N ALA A 204 10.00 9.42 4.72
CA ALA A 204 10.70 8.95 3.54
C ALA A 204 10.52 7.43 3.31
N ALA A 205 10.57 6.64 4.39
CA ALA A 205 10.31 5.20 4.30
C ALA A 205 8.87 4.90 3.83
N PHE A 206 7.87 5.63 4.34
CA PHE A 206 6.48 5.47 3.90
C PHE A 206 6.28 5.83 2.43
N ILE A 207 6.92 6.90 1.96
CA ILE A 207 6.78 7.35 0.58
C ILE A 207 7.38 6.34 -0.41
N ASP A 208 8.59 5.83 -0.17
CA ASP A 208 9.34 5.07 -1.18
C ASP A 208 9.50 3.57 -0.90
N LYS A 209 9.48 3.13 0.37
CA LYS A 209 9.92 1.77 0.74
C LYS A 209 8.85 0.89 1.38
N ALA A 210 7.85 1.45 2.05
CA ALA A 210 6.89 0.69 2.87
C ALA A 210 5.78 0.00 2.05
N GLY A 211 6.14 -0.75 1.00
CA GLY A 211 5.17 -1.49 0.18
C GLY A 211 4.22 -0.60 -0.63
N THR A 212 4.65 0.63 -0.97
CA THR A 212 3.82 1.63 -1.63
C THR A 212 4.02 1.72 -3.14
N GLY A 213 4.69 0.74 -3.77
CA GLY A 213 4.97 0.74 -5.22
C GLY A 213 5.93 1.85 -5.69
N GLY A 214 6.47 2.65 -4.76
CA GLY A 214 7.26 3.86 -5.01
C GLY A 214 6.37 5.09 -5.13
N SER A 215 6.72 6.15 -4.39
CA SER A 215 6.02 7.43 -4.39
C SER A 215 4.51 7.30 -4.11
N LEU A 216 4.15 6.52 -3.09
CA LEU A 216 2.74 6.32 -2.70
C LEU A 216 1.84 5.86 -3.87
N PHE A 217 2.31 4.88 -4.64
CA PHE A 217 1.69 4.28 -5.84
C PHE A 217 1.63 5.18 -7.08
N ARG A 218 2.09 6.44 -7.00
CA ARG A 218 2.05 7.36 -8.16
C ARG A 218 2.95 6.87 -9.29
N ARG A 219 4.09 6.25 -8.97
CA ARG A 219 4.98 5.65 -9.98
C ARG A 219 4.28 4.54 -10.74
N LEU A 220 3.68 3.60 -10.01
CA LEU A 220 2.93 2.48 -10.60
C LEU A 220 1.77 2.99 -11.46
N GLN A 221 1.06 4.02 -10.99
CA GLN A 221 -0.02 4.67 -11.74
C GLN A 221 0.49 5.35 -13.01
N ALA A 222 1.63 6.04 -12.97
CA ALA A 222 2.26 6.66 -14.14
C ALA A 222 2.64 5.61 -15.20
N ASP A 223 3.30 4.53 -14.78
CA ASP A 223 3.70 3.42 -15.66
C ASP A 223 2.48 2.76 -16.31
N TYR A 224 1.42 2.54 -15.53
CA TYR A 224 0.15 2.01 -16.03
C TYR A 224 -0.53 2.93 -17.05
N LEU A 225 -0.60 4.24 -16.77
CA LEU A 225 -1.20 5.21 -17.68
C LEU A 225 -0.38 5.36 -18.97
N HIS A 226 0.95 5.28 -18.87
CA HIS A 226 1.82 5.25 -20.04
C HIS A 226 1.58 4.00 -20.89
N TYR A 227 1.49 2.83 -20.24
CA TYR A 227 1.12 1.58 -20.91
C TYR A 227 -0.25 1.68 -21.59
N LEU A 228 -1.26 2.25 -20.92
CA LEU A 228 -2.58 2.46 -21.52
C LEU A 228 -2.53 3.39 -22.72
N ASN A 229 -1.79 4.50 -22.65
CA ASN A 229 -1.61 5.41 -23.77
C ASN A 229 -1.04 4.66 -24.99
N GLN A 230 -0.01 3.83 -24.80
CA GLN A 230 0.57 3.03 -25.88
C GLN A 230 -0.40 2.00 -26.48
N ARG A 231 -1.33 1.47 -25.67
CA ARG A 231 -2.28 0.42 -26.12
C ARG A 231 -3.58 0.96 -26.69
N ALA A 232 -4.11 2.03 -26.12
CA ALA A 232 -5.40 2.60 -26.50
C ALA A 232 -5.26 3.81 -27.44
N GLY A 233 -4.08 4.45 -27.49
CA GLY A 233 -3.84 5.63 -28.33
C GLY A 233 -4.64 6.87 -27.91
N LEU A 234 -5.13 6.91 -26.67
CA LEU A 234 -5.96 7.99 -26.15
C LEU A 234 -5.07 9.13 -25.62
N PRO A 235 -5.17 10.36 -26.18
CA PRO A 235 -4.38 11.50 -25.71
C PRO A 235 -4.54 11.80 -24.22
N ILE A 236 -5.75 11.57 -23.67
CA ILE A 236 -6.03 11.78 -22.24
C ILE A 236 -5.22 10.83 -21.35
N ALA A 237 -4.92 9.60 -21.81
CA ALA A 237 -4.06 8.67 -21.09
C ALA A 237 -2.61 9.18 -21.03
N GLY A 238 -2.13 9.80 -22.12
CA GLY A 238 -0.81 10.45 -22.16
C GLY A 238 -0.72 11.62 -21.18
N GLN A 239 -1.72 12.52 -21.19
CA GLN A 239 -1.78 13.65 -20.25
C GLN A 239 -1.81 13.18 -18.79
N ALA A 240 -2.63 12.16 -18.50
CA ALA A 240 -2.68 11.55 -17.17
C ALA A 240 -1.33 10.93 -16.79
N ALA A 241 -0.67 10.21 -17.70
CA ALA A 241 0.64 9.61 -17.46
C ALA A 241 1.69 10.67 -17.10
N ASP A 242 1.75 11.77 -17.85
CA ASP A 242 2.69 12.86 -17.61
C ASP A 242 2.44 13.54 -16.25
N LEU A 243 1.18 13.77 -15.89
CA LEU A 243 0.82 14.33 -14.59
C LEU A 243 1.18 13.38 -13.44
N TYR A 244 0.91 12.09 -13.56
CA TYR A 244 1.30 11.10 -12.55
C TYR A 244 2.81 10.91 -12.46
N ALA A 245 3.56 11.11 -13.55
CA ALA A 245 5.01 11.17 -13.52
C ALA A 245 5.50 12.40 -12.75
N GLN A 246 4.86 13.56 -12.90
CA GLN A 246 5.15 14.76 -12.09
C GLN A 246 4.86 14.50 -10.60
N LEU A 247 3.69 13.93 -10.27
CA LEU A 247 3.36 13.54 -8.89
C LEU A 247 4.37 12.55 -8.31
N THR A 248 4.86 11.61 -9.13
CA THR A 248 5.92 10.67 -8.73
C THR A 248 7.19 11.41 -8.33
N GLN A 249 7.65 12.35 -9.16
CA GLN A 249 8.84 13.16 -8.83
C GLN A 249 8.62 14.01 -7.58
N LEU A 250 7.43 14.57 -7.40
CA LEU A 250 7.12 15.42 -6.25
C LEU A 250 7.15 14.61 -4.94
N TRP A 251 6.43 13.49 -4.89
CA TRP A 251 6.46 12.58 -3.73
C TRP A 251 7.87 12.06 -3.45
N HIS A 252 8.59 11.58 -4.46
CA HIS A 252 9.97 11.14 -4.29
C HIS A 252 10.90 12.27 -3.81
N GLY A 253 10.67 13.49 -4.28
CA GLY A 253 11.35 14.70 -3.82
C GLY A 253 11.16 14.92 -2.32
N LEU A 254 9.93 14.76 -1.81
CA LEU A 254 9.67 14.85 -0.37
C LEU A 254 10.48 13.81 0.42
N ALA A 255 10.52 12.55 -0.03
CA ALA A 255 11.33 11.51 0.62
C ALA A 255 12.82 11.90 0.68
N ARG A 256 13.37 12.42 -0.42
CA ARG A 256 14.76 12.89 -0.50
C ARG A 256 15.02 14.05 0.46
N ILE A 257 14.13 15.04 0.52
CA ILE A 257 14.26 16.18 1.43
C ILE A 257 14.21 15.71 2.88
N ALA A 258 13.29 14.81 3.23
CA ALA A 258 13.13 14.33 4.59
C ALA A 258 14.38 13.62 5.16
N THR A 259 15.18 13.00 4.29
CA THR A 259 16.44 12.34 4.65
C THR A 259 17.71 13.13 4.27
N ALA A 260 17.58 14.38 3.83
CA ALA A 260 18.73 15.18 3.43
C ALA A 260 19.65 15.49 4.64
N ASP A 261 20.96 15.51 4.40
CA ASP A 261 21.98 15.84 5.43
C ASP A 261 22.08 17.36 5.65
N ILE A 262 20.98 17.93 6.16
CA ILE A 262 20.82 19.34 6.52
C ILE A 262 19.96 19.45 7.79
N SER A 263 19.86 20.66 8.37
CA SER A 263 19.10 20.86 9.61
C SER A 263 17.63 20.39 9.47
N THR A 264 17.06 19.82 10.55
CA THR A 264 15.65 19.38 10.56
C THR A 264 14.70 20.52 10.22
N THR A 265 14.97 21.74 10.69
CA THR A 265 14.19 22.95 10.36
C THR A 265 14.22 23.23 8.87
N THR A 266 15.40 23.21 8.22
CA THR A 266 15.49 23.41 6.77
C THR A 266 14.75 22.32 5.99
N ARG A 267 14.82 21.05 6.45
CA ARG A 267 14.06 19.95 5.84
C ARG A 267 12.56 20.19 5.91
N VAL A 268 12.01 20.57 7.08
CA VAL A 268 10.57 20.79 7.24
C VAL A 268 10.08 21.95 6.37
N THR A 269 10.80 23.07 6.34
CA THR A 269 10.43 24.20 5.47
C THR A 269 10.42 23.77 4.00
N ALA A 270 11.49 23.12 3.51
CA ALA A 270 11.55 22.64 2.14
C ALA A 270 10.48 21.58 1.82
N LEU A 271 10.13 20.72 2.78
CA LEU A 271 9.01 19.77 2.66
C LEU A 271 7.68 20.49 2.50
N ALA A 272 7.39 21.47 3.36
CA ALA A 272 6.14 22.21 3.31
C ALA A 272 5.98 22.98 1.99
N ASP A 273 7.04 23.66 1.55
CA ASP A 273 7.06 24.41 0.30
C ASP A 273 6.91 23.47 -0.91
N THR A 274 7.54 22.29 -0.89
CA THR A 274 7.40 21.32 -1.98
C THR A 274 6.01 20.68 -1.97
N ALA A 275 5.48 20.33 -0.79
CA ALA A 275 4.23 19.63 -0.63
C ALA A 275 2.99 20.50 -0.95
N GLU A 276 3.11 21.83 -0.93
CA GLU A 276 1.99 22.75 -1.22
C GLU A 276 1.37 22.56 -2.61
N HIS A 277 2.13 21.99 -3.56
CA HIS A 277 1.69 21.70 -4.92
C HIS A 277 0.88 20.39 -5.03
N LEU A 278 0.94 19.52 -4.02
CA LEU A 278 0.29 18.20 -4.06
C LEU A 278 -1.24 18.29 -4.20
N PRO A 279 -1.98 19.11 -3.42
CA PRO A 279 -3.43 19.10 -3.47
C PRO A 279 -3.98 19.40 -4.86
N GLU A 280 -3.42 20.40 -5.54
CA GLU A 280 -3.85 20.79 -6.88
C GLU A 280 -3.55 19.69 -7.91
N LEU A 281 -2.32 19.18 -7.93
CA LEU A 281 -1.91 18.16 -8.91
C LEU A 281 -2.64 16.82 -8.69
N GLU A 282 -2.90 16.43 -7.44
CA GLU A 282 -3.66 15.22 -7.13
C GLU A 282 -5.15 15.37 -7.50
N GLN A 283 -5.71 16.57 -7.33
CA GLN A 283 -7.06 16.90 -7.81
C GLN A 283 -7.14 16.79 -9.33
N GLN A 284 -6.19 17.41 -10.06
CA GLN A 284 -6.09 17.29 -11.51
C GLN A 284 -5.90 15.83 -11.96
N GLY A 285 -5.11 15.04 -11.22
CA GLY A 285 -4.93 13.61 -11.47
C GLY A 285 -6.24 12.84 -11.37
N ALA A 286 -7.02 13.10 -10.32
CA ALA A 286 -8.33 12.50 -10.15
C ALA A 286 -9.34 12.93 -11.24
N ASP A 287 -9.25 14.16 -11.74
CA ASP A 287 -10.07 14.64 -12.87
C ASP A 287 -9.72 13.91 -14.17
N LEU A 288 -8.42 13.81 -14.50
CA LEU A 288 -7.95 13.12 -15.70
C LEU A 288 -8.29 11.62 -15.68
N LEU A 289 -8.23 10.96 -14.52
CA LEU A 289 -8.64 9.56 -14.39
C LEU A 289 -10.14 9.37 -14.66
N ASP A 290 -11.00 10.27 -14.19
CA ASP A 290 -12.44 10.16 -14.44
C ASP A 290 -12.78 10.44 -15.91
N LEU A 291 -12.09 11.39 -16.54
CA LEU A 291 -12.22 11.65 -17.98
C LEU A 291 -11.76 10.45 -18.82
N LEU A 292 -10.58 9.90 -18.50
CA LEU A 292 -10.05 8.70 -19.17
C LEU A 292 -11.02 7.51 -19.03
N ALA A 293 -11.62 7.32 -17.86
CA ALA A 293 -12.59 6.24 -17.66
C ALA A 293 -13.81 6.37 -18.57
N ARG A 294 -14.31 7.59 -18.79
CA ARG A 294 -15.44 7.86 -19.69
C ARG A 294 -15.07 7.61 -21.15
N GLU A 295 -13.89 8.03 -21.59
CA GLU A 295 -13.40 7.76 -22.96
C GLU A 295 -13.16 6.27 -23.21
N LEU A 296 -12.66 5.53 -22.22
CA LEU A 296 -12.48 4.07 -22.35
C LEU A 296 -13.81 3.31 -22.41
N SER A 297 -14.90 3.90 -21.92
CA SER A 297 -16.24 3.30 -21.89
C SER A 297 -17.12 3.66 -23.09
N SER A 298 -16.66 4.57 -23.95
CA SER A 298 -17.39 5.06 -25.13
C SER A 298 -17.03 4.29 -26.39
#